data_AF-C8XH17-F1
#
_entry.id   AF-C8XH17-F1
#
_cell.length_a   1.000
_cell.length_b   1.000
_cell.length_c   1.000
_cell.angle_alpha   90.00
_cell.angle_beta   90.00
_cell.angle_gamma   90.00
#
_symmetry.space_group_name_H-M   'P 1'
#
loop_
_entity.id
_entity.type
_entity.pdbx_description
1 polymer ?
#
loop_
_entity_poly.entity_id
_entity_poly.type
_entity_poly.pdbx_seq_one_letter_code
_entity_poly.pdbx_strand_id
1 'polypeptide(L)'
;MASFAARALRSLRDPWSLVVAGIGAGSAWAIGLPVGAAGLVGAGMLGVAAVVGGAVRKEDQPPPAQLRRGTVQHDMLQTLQGYRADLGRLASGPQSPAVGVTAREAGEAAVEAERVARNVALAVDAVDDALVKAQAVARQLPGSADVQATVQRIGGRREQLLTKLHDAVGEVGELYARLLELSTTAGLVGMETDAGSRAADVNDSLDAIRLVFAELETDASRTRAML
;
A
#
# COMPACT_ATOMS: atom_id res chain seq x y z
N MET A 1 -15.24 -38.95 9.46
CA MET A 1 -15.87 -37.69 8.97
C MET A 1 -15.84 -36.53 9.99
N ALA A 2 -14.95 -36.51 10.99
CA ALA A 2 -14.91 -35.46 12.03
C ALA A 2 -13.75 -34.43 11.88
N SER A 3 -12.94 -34.50 10.82
CA SER A 3 -11.71 -33.67 10.70
C SER A 3 -11.89 -32.35 9.94
N PHE A 4 -12.98 -32.19 9.18
CA PHE A 4 -13.23 -30.98 8.38
C PHE A 4 -13.87 -29.86 9.22
N ALA A 5 -14.87 -30.18 10.04
CA ALA A 5 -15.55 -29.22 10.91
C ALA A 5 -14.62 -28.60 11.96
N ALA A 6 -13.68 -29.39 12.52
CA ALA A 6 -12.72 -28.92 13.52
C ALA A 6 -11.61 -28.02 12.95
N ARG A 7 -11.39 -28.05 11.62
CA ARG A 7 -10.41 -27.22 10.92
C ARG A 7 -11.07 -25.92 10.41
N ALA A 8 -12.34 -25.99 10.00
CA ALA A 8 -13.16 -24.82 9.67
C ALA A 8 -13.42 -23.91 10.90
N LEU A 9 -13.69 -24.50 12.07
CA LEU A 9 -13.87 -23.71 13.31
C LEU A 9 -12.59 -23.01 13.78
N ARG A 10 -11.42 -23.52 13.44
CA ARG A 10 -10.13 -22.89 13.78
C ARG A 10 -9.79 -21.71 12.88
N SER A 11 -10.25 -21.74 11.63
CA SER A 11 -10.12 -20.64 10.66
C SER A 11 -11.02 -19.44 10.98
N LEU A 12 -12.16 -19.67 11.65
CA LEU A 12 -13.10 -18.63 12.07
C LEU A 12 -12.60 -17.77 13.24
N ARG A 13 -11.43 -18.09 13.81
CA ARG A 13 -10.82 -17.35 14.92
C ARG A 13 -9.81 -16.30 14.48
N ASP A 14 -9.55 -16.23 13.18
CA ASP A 14 -8.71 -15.20 12.58
C ASP A 14 -9.59 -14.02 12.14
N PRO A 15 -9.51 -12.84 12.77
CA PRO A 15 -10.36 -11.70 12.43
C PRO A 15 -10.20 -11.27 10.96
N TRP A 16 -9.06 -11.57 10.34
CA TRP A 16 -8.80 -11.26 8.94
C TRP A 16 -9.48 -12.21 7.95
N SER A 17 -9.73 -13.46 8.32
CA SER A 17 -10.40 -14.43 7.43
C SER A 17 -11.88 -14.09 7.23
N LEU A 18 -12.52 -13.48 8.24
CA LEU A 18 -13.89 -12.98 8.16
C LEU A 18 -14.02 -11.76 7.25
N VAL A 19 -13.01 -10.88 7.23
CA VAL A 19 -12.98 -9.71 6.33
C VAL A 19 -12.85 -10.15 4.87
N VAL A 20 -11.97 -11.11 4.58
CA VAL A 20 -11.79 -11.66 3.23
C VAL A 20 -13.03 -12.43 2.76
N ALA A 21 -13.67 -13.20 3.65
CA ALA A 21 -14.91 -13.90 3.34
C ALA A 21 -16.08 -12.93 3.08
N GLY A 22 -16.16 -11.81 3.83
CA GLY A 22 -17.15 -10.77 3.62
C GLY A 22 -17.00 -10.05 2.28
N ILE A 23 -15.76 -9.72 1.89
CA ILE A 23 -15.47 -9.07 0.59
C ILE A 23 -15.78 -10.01 -0.58
N GLY A 24 -15.46 -11.31 -0.43
CA GLY A 24 -15.80 -12.32 -1.43
C GLY A 24 -17.31 -12.50 -1.63
N ALA A 25 -18.09 -12.50 -0.54
CA ALA A 25 -19.54 -12.66 -0.61
C ALA A 25 -20.26 -11.43 -1.20
N GLY A 26 -19.75 -10.21 -0.96
CA GLY A 26 -20.30 -8.98 -1.54
C GLY A 26 -20.09 -8.86 -3.05
N SER A 27 -18.97 -9.40 -3.55
CA SER A 27 -18.62 -9.34 -4.99
C SER A 27 -19.57 -10.17 -5.86
N ALA A 28 -20.10 -11.28 -5.33
CA ALA A 28 -21.01 -12.17 -6.06
C ALA A 28 -22.43 -11.57 -6.21
N TRP A 29 -22.83 -10.66 -5.31
CA TRP A 29 -24.13 -9.98 -5.37
C TRP A 29 -24.21 -8.90 -6.45
N ALA A 30 -23.07 -8.31 -6.84
CA ALA A 30 -23.03 -7.21 -7.81
C ALA A 30 -23.23 -7.64 -9.28
N ILE A 31 -23.16 -8.94 -9.58
CA ILE A 31 -23.24 -9.47 -10.96
C ILE A 31 -24.60 -10.13 -11.25
N GLY A 32 -25.57 -10.06 -10.31
CA GLY A 32 -26.95 -10.48 -10.55
C GLY A 32 -27.13 -11.97 -10.87
N LEU A 33 -26.24 -12.82 -10.37
CA LEU A 33 -26.36 -14.27 -10.57
C LEU A 33 -27.50 -14.83 -9.70
N PRO A 34 -28.33 -15.76 -10.22
CA PRO A 34 -29.37 -16.43 -9.45
C PRO A 34 -28.79 -17.13 -8.22
N VAL A 35 -29.46 -17.00 -7.07
CA VAL A 35 -29.01 -17.50 -5.74
C VAL A 35 -28.60 -18.98 -5.74
N GLY A 36 -29.12 -19.79 -6.68
CA GLY A 36 -28.73 -21.20 -6.85
C GLY A 36 -27.38 -21.45 -7.54
N ALA A 37 -26.84 -20.51 -8.32
CA ALA A 37 -25.57 -20.68 -9.04
C ALA A 37 -24.33 -20.24 -8.23
N ALA A 38 -24.52 -19.41 -7.21
CA ALA A 38 -23.45 -18.93 -6.33
C ALA A 38 -22.77 -20.05 -5.53
N GLY A 39 -23.50 -21.13 -5.20
CA GLY A 39 -22.95 -22.28 -4.47
C GLY A 39 -21.91 -23.09 -5.27
N LEU A 40 -22.06 -23.16 -6.61
CA LEU A 40 -21.16 -23.95 -7.46
C LEU A 40 -19.88 -23.19 -7.83
N VAL A 41 -19.95 -21.87 -8.01
CA VAL A 41 -18.76 -21.03 -8.25
C VAL A 41 -17.92 -20.88 -6.97
N GLY A 42 -18.58 -20.77 -5.80
CA GLY A 42 -17.90 -20.73 -4.50
C GLY A 42 -17.16 -22.03 -4.16
N ALA A 43 -17.76 -23.20 -4.45
CA ALA A 43 -17.09 -24.49 -4.27
C ALA A 43 -15.95 -24.71 -5.29
N GLY A 44 -16.11 -24.23 -6.52
CA GLY A 44 -15.06 -24.26 -7.55
C GLY A 44 -13.83 -23.43 -7.19
N MET A 45 -14.02 -22.21 -6.65
CA MET A 45 -12.91 -21.35 -6.22
C MET A 45 -12.24 -21.81 -4.93
N LEU A 46 -12.98 -22.42 -3.99
CA LEU A 46 -12.37 -23.09 -2.82
C LEU A 46 -11.54 -24.32 -3.23
N GLY A 47 -11.92 -25.03 -4.30
CA GLY A 47 -11.13 -26.12 -4.88
C GLY A 47 -9.80 -25.65 -5.46
N VAL A 48 -9.78 -24.54 -6.20
CA VAL A 48 -8.55 -23.96 -6.78
C VAL A 48 -7.66 -23.38 -5.68
N ALA A 49 -8.23 -22.71 -4.67
CA ALA A 49 -7.47 -22.21 -3.53
C ALA A 49 -6.89 -23.34 -2.66
N ALA A 50 -7.56 -24.48 -2.54
CA ALA A 50 -7.03 -25.64 -1.82
C ALA A 50 -5.91 -26.38 -2.60
N VAL A 51 -5.99 -26.40 -3.93
CA VAL A 51 -4.93 -27.00 -4.78
C VAL A 51 -3.70 -26.10 -4.84
N VAL A 52 -3.87 -24.76 -4.88
CA VAL A 52 -2.75 -23.80 -4.82
C VAL A 52 -2.21 -23.65 -3.39
N GLY A 53 -3.06 -23.68 -2.38
CA GLY A 53 -2.68 -23.52 -0.97
C GLY A 53 -2.14 -24.79 -0.28
N GLY A 54 -2.45 -25.97 -0.82
CA GLY A 54 -1.99 -27.26 -0.28
C GLY A 54 -0.57 -27.67 -0.70
N ALA A 55 0.00 -27.01 -1.72
CA ALA A 55 1.29 -27.38 -2.30
C ALA A 55 2.43 -26.40 -1.99
N VAL A 56 2.17 -25.25 -1.35
CA VAL A 56 3.25 -24.32 -0.97
C VAL A 56 3.86 -24.78 0.36
N ARG A 57 4.72 -25.79 0.22
CA ARG A 57 5.82 -26.05 1.15
C ARG A 57 6.59 -24.74 1.31
N LYS A 58 6.98 -24.42 2.55
CA LYS A 58 7.63 -23.17 2.99
C LYS A 58 9.00 -22.86 2.33
N GLU A 59 9.36 -23.57 1.27
CA GLU A 59 10.67 -23.57 0.61
C GLU A 59 10.64 -22.96 -0.82
N ASP A 60 9.46 -22.73 -1.42
CA ASP A 60 9.30 -22.12 -2.76
C ASP A 60 8.59 -20.75 -2.70
N GLN A 61 8.93 -19.90 -1.73
CA GLN A 61 8.47 -18.51 -1.78
C GLN A 61 9.29 -17.80 -2.87
N PRO A 62 8.69 -17.34 -3.99
CA PRO A 62 9.43 -16.62 -5.01
C PRO A 62 10.16 -15.44 -4.37
N PRO A 63 11.38 -15.12 -4.81
CA PRO A 63 12.16 -14.04 -4.23
C PRO A 63 11.31 -12.76 -4.22
N PRO A 64 11.41 -11.93 -3.16
CA PRO A 64 10.61 -10.73 -3.04
C PRO A 64 10.77 -9.91 -4.31
N ALA A 65 9.63 -9.53 -4.91
CA ALA A 65 9.61 -8.79 -6.16
C ALA A 65 10.51 -7.55 -6.01
N GLN A 66 11.48 -7.42 -6.91
CA GLN A 66 12.45 -6.34 -6.88
C GLN A 66 11.95 -5.19 -7.74
N LEU A 67 11.98 -3.98 -7.17
CA LEU A 67 11.68 -2.75 -7.89
C LEU A 67 12.72 -2.49 -8.98
N ARG A 68 12.25 -2.07 -10.15
CA ARG A 68 13.13 -1.69 -11.26
C ARG A 68 13.92 -0.43 -10.91
N ARG A 69 15.26 -0.52 -11.00
CA ARG A 69 16.16 0.62 -10.77
C ARG A 69 16.03 1.67 -11.88
N GLY A 70 16.27 2.94 -11.54
CA GLY A 70 16.24 4.06 -12.48
C GLY A 70 14.83 4.47 -12.91
N THR A 71 13.81 4.07 -12.16
CA THR A 71 12.42 4.50 -12.36
C THR A 71 12.04 5.57 -11.34
N VAL A 72 11.07 6.42 -11.66
CA VAL A 72 10.63 7.49 -10.75
C VAL A 72 10.11 6.90 -9.42
N GLN A 73 9.41 5.78 -9.46
CA GLN A 73 8.93 5.05 -8.27
C GLN A 73 10.07 4.51 -7.40
N HIS A 74 11.22 4.16 -8.00
CA HIS A 74 12.40 3.78 -7.24
C HIS A 74 13.01 4.96 -6.50
N ASP A 75 13.14 6.11 -7.17
CA ASP A 75 13.71 7.33 -6.59
C ASP A 75 12.83 7.88 -5.45
N MET A 76 11.50 7.81 -5.62
CA MET A 76 10.54 8.15 -4.56
C MET A 76 10.71 7.24 -3.33
N LEU A 77 10.88 5.93 -3.52
CA LEU A 77 11.09 5.01 -2.39
C LEU A 77 12.43 5.26 -1.69
N GLN A 78 13.49 5.58 -2.44
CA GLN A 78 14.78 5.98 -1.86
C GLN A 78 14.65 7.27 -1.02
N THR A 79 13.89 8.24 -1.52
CA THR A 79 13.62 9.50 -0.81
C THR A 79 12.92 9.23 0.52
N LEU A 80 11.88 8.39 0.50
CA LEU A 80 11.15 8.00 1.71
C LEU A 80 12.03 7.23 2.71
N GLN A 81 12.92 6.35 2.23
CA GLN A 81 13.92 5.69 3.06
C GLN A 81 14.89 6.67 3.72
N GLY A 82 15.26 7.75 2.99
CA GLY A 82 16.03 8.87 3.52
C GLY A 82 15.29 9.55 4.67
N TYR A 83 14.05 9.98 4.46
CA TYR A 83 13.23 10.59 5.53
C TYR A 83 13.08 9.68 6.74
N ARG A 84 12.83 8.38 6.55
CA ARG A 84 12.75 7.41 7.63
C ARG A 84 14.06 7.33 8.43
N ALA A 85 15.21 7.27 7.74
CA ALA A 85 16.51 7.25 8.39
C ALA A 85 16.77 8.55 9.17
N ASP A 86 16.33 9.68 8.63
CA ASP A 86 16.51 11.00 9.24
C ASP A 86 15.62 11.17 10.48
N LEU A 87 14.36 10.71 10.42
CA LEU A 87 13.46 10.63 11.57
C LEU A 87 14.01 9.70 12.66
N GLY A 88 14.59 8.56 12.29
CA GLY A 88 15.26 7.66 13.24
C GLY A 88 16.45 8.32 13.94
N ARG A 89 17.23 9.15 13.23
CA ARG A 89 18.31 9.96 13.82
C ARG A 89 17.77 11.05 14.72
N LEU A 90 16.68 11.71 14.32
CA LEU A 90 16.02 12.73 15.13
C LEU A 90 15.50 12.15 16.46
N ALA A 91 14.84 10.99 16.41
CA ALA A 91 14.26 10.32 17.58
C ALA A 91 15.31 9.74 18.55
N SER A 92 16.53 9.48 18.08
CA SER A 92 17.64 8.97 18.91
C SER A 92 18.62 10.06 19.37
N GLY A 93 18.49 11.28 18.85
CA GLY A 93 19.32 12.42 19.22
C GLY A 93 18.94 13.07 20.56
N PRO A 94 19.78 13.97 21.09
CA PRO A 94 19.47 14.76 22.28
C PRO A 94 18.38 15.79 21.94
N GLN A 95 17.14 15.44 22.25
CA GLN A 95 15.94 16.24 22.01
C GLN A 95 15.17 16.45 23.32
N SER A 96 14.29 17.45 23.35
CA SER A 96 13.26 17.53 24.40
C SER A 96 12.37 16.26 24.37
N PRO A 97 11.90 15.75 25.51
CA PRO A 97 11.05 14.55 25.57
C PRO A 97 9.83 14.61 24.64
N ALA A 98 9.19 15.78 24.52
CA ALA A 98 8.03 15.96 23.64
C ALA A 98 8.40 15.72 22.16
N VAL A 99 9.50 16.30 21.69
CA VAL A 99 10.00 16.13 20.32
C VAL A 99 10.44 14.69 20.07
N GLY A 100 11.08 14.05 21.05
CA GLY A 100 11.54 12.68 20.95
C GLY A 100 10.40 11.66 20.79
N VAL A 101 9.27 11.86 21.49
CA VAL A 101 8.07 11.01 21.35
C VAL A 101 7.47 11.16 19.96
N THR A 102 7.20 12.39 19.52
CA THR A 102 6.61 12.65 18.21
C THR A 102 7.52 12.19 17.06
N ALA A 103 8.84 12.37 17.18
CA ALA A 103 9.80 11.87 16.20
C ALA A 103 9.81 10.34 16.09
N ARG A 104 9.58 9.62 17.20
CA ARG A 104 9.47 8.16 17.20
C ARG A 104 8.19 7.69 16.52
N GLU A 105 7.06 8.30 16.85
CA GLU A 105 5.77 8.01 16.22
C GLU A 105 5.81 8.29 14.71
N ALA A 106 6.46 9.39 14.32
CA ALA A 106 6.71 9.70 12.91
C ALA A 106 7.62 8.68 12.23
N GLY A 107 8.66 8.19 12.93
CA GLY A 107 9.52 7.11 12.43
C GLY A 107 8.75 5.81 12.19
N GLU A 108 7.85 5.44 13.10
CA GLU A 108 6.98 4.27 12.95
C GLU A 108 6.00 4.43 11.79
N ALA A 109 5.36 5.60 11.66
CA ALA A 109 4.50 5.92 10.52
C ALA A 109 5.28 5.88 9.19
N ALA A 110 6.52 6.38 9.16
CA ALA A 110 7.37 6.36 7.97
C ALA A 110 7.77 4.93 7.55
N VAL A 111 7.94 4.00 8.50
CA VAL A 111 8.18 2.57 8.19
C VAL A 111 6.98 1.98 7.46
N GLU A 112 5.78 2.27 7.96
CA GLU A 112 4.53 1.78 7.36
C GLU A 112 4.26 2.42 6.00
N ALA A 113 4.48 3.73 5.88
CA ALA A 113 4.48 4.47 4.63
C ALA A 113 5.43 3.84 3.60
N GLU A 114 6.65 3.45 4.00
CA GLU A 114 7.60 2.78 3.10
C GLU A 114 7.07 1.43 2.62
N ARG A 115 6.46 0.63 3.50
CA ARG A 115 5.86 -0.66 3.15
C ARG A 115 4.79 -0.47 2.07
N VAL A 116 3.89 0.49 2.27
CA VAL A 116 2.83 0.79 1.32
C VAL A 116 3.39 1.37 0.02
N ALA A 117 4.27 2.36 0.08
CA ALA A 117 4.93 2.97 -1.07
C ALA A 117 5.63 1.92 -1.94
N ARG A 118 6.31 0.95 -1.31
CA ARG A 118 6.94 -0.18 -2.02
C ARG A 118 5.91 -1.04 -2.75
N ASN A 119 4.78 -1.37 -2.13
CA ASN A 119 3.72 -2.16 -2.76
C ASN A 119 3.10 -1.45 -3.96
N VAL A 120 2.95 -0.12 -3.86
CA VAL A 120 2.43 0.75 -4.93
C VAL A 120 3.43 0.85 -6.07
N ALA A 121 4.70 1.08 -5.75
CA ALA A 121 5.78 1.11 -6.74
C ALA A 121 5.87 -0.22 -7.52
N LEU A 122 5.67 -1.36 -6.85
CA LEU A 122 5.59 -2.67 -7.51
C LEU A 122 4.34 -2.81 -8.40
N ALA A 123 3.22 -2.22 -7.99
CA ALA A 123 2.01 -2.19 -8.82
C ALA A 123 2.23 -1.32 -10.07
N VAL A 124 2.90 -0.18 -9.94
CA VAL A 124 3.29 0.68 -11.08
C VAL A 124 4.23 -0.06 -12.03
N ASP A 125 5.24 -0.77 -11.52
CA ASP A 125 6.13 -1.62 -12.35
C ASP A 125 5.32 -2.65 -13.16
N ALA A 126 4.32 -3.30 -12.54
CA ALA A 126 3.45 -4.25 -13.22
C ALA A 126 2.56 -3.59 -14.28
N VAL A 127 2.06 -2.38 -14.03
CA VAL A 127 1.30 -1.58 -15.00
C VAL A 127 2.19 -1.15 -16.17
N ASP A 128 3.45 -0.80 -15.93
CA ASP A 128 4.43 -0.47 -16.96
C ASP A 128 4.68 -1.66 -17.89
N ASP A 129 4.82 -2.86 -17.33
CA ASP A 129 4.96 -4.09 -18.12
C ASP A 129 3.69 -4.41 -18.94
N ALA A 130 2.51 -4.18 -18.36
CA ALA A 130 1.24 -4.35 -19.06
C ALA A 130 1.10 -3.35 -20.23
N LEU A 131 1.53 -2.10 -20.04
CA LEU A 131 1.53 -1.07 -21.08
C LEU A 131 2.45 -1.44 -22.25
N VAL A 132 3.67 -1.90 -21.96
CA VAL A 132 4.61 -2.34 -23.01
C VAL A 132 4.00 -3.46 -23.86
N LYS A 133 3.35 -4.45 -23.21
CA LYS A 133 2.67 -5.55 -23.90
C LYS A 133 1.46 -5.06 -24.71
N ALA A 134 0.61 -4.22 -24.13
CA ALA A 134 -0.57 -3.69 -24.80
C ALA A 134 -0.20 -2.80 -26.01
N GLN A 135 0.88 -2.01 -25.91
CA GLN A 135 1.40 -1.23 -27.02
C GLN A 135 1.99 -2.11 -28.14
N ALA A 136 2.58 -3.26 -27.82
CA ALA A 136 3.03 -4.21 -28.82
C ALA A 136 1.85 -4.80 -29.62
N VAL A 137 0.74 -5.13 -28.93
CA VAL A 137 -0.51 -5.58 -29.58
C VAL A 137 -1.12 -4.47 -30.44
N ALA A 138 -1.17 -3.23 -29.93
CA ALA A 138 -1.68 -2.08 -30.67
C ALA A 138 -0.92 -1.84 -31.98
N ARG A 139 0.40 -2.07 -31.99
CA ARG A 139 1.23 -1.98 -33.21
C ARG A 139 0.90 -3.06 -34.25
N GLN A 140 0.41 -4.23 -33.83
CA GLN A 140 0.02 -5.32 -34.73
C GLN A 140 -1.40 -5.14 -35.30
N LEU A 141 -2.26 -4.37 -34.63
CA LEU A 141 -3.64 -4.11 -35.02
C LEU A 141 -3.88 -2.60 -35.26
N PRO A 142 -3.21 -2.00 -36.26
CA PRO A 142 -3.39 -0.58 -36.57
C PRO A 142 -4.86 -0.32 -36.96
N GLY A 143 -5.54 0.54 -36.18
CA GLY A 143 -6.94 0.92 -36.41
C GLY A 143 -7.96 0.34 -35.42
N SER A 144 -7.55 -0.51 -34.48
CA SER A 144 -8.47 -0.95 -33.41
C SER A 144 -8.63 0.12 -32.33
N ALA A 145 -9.79 0.80 -32.33
CA ALA A 145 -10.13 1.81 -31.34
C ALA A 145 -10.20 1.24 -29.90
N ASP A 146 -10.68 0.00 -29.74
CA ASP A 146 -10.82 -0.64 -28.43
C ASP A 146 -9.46 -0.94 -27.76
N VAL A 147 -8.47 -1.36 -28.56
CA VAL A 147 -7.12 -1.61 -28.06
C VAL A 147 -6.47 -0.28 -27.64
N GLN A 148 -6.64 0.78 -28.43
CA GLN A 148 -6.15 2.11 -28.08
C GLN A 148 -6.81 2.66 -26.79
N ALA A 149 -8.12 2.52 -26.66
CA ALA A 149 -8.85 2.94 -25.45
C ALA A 149 -8.38 2.16 -24.21
N THR A 150 -8.03 0.88 -24.37
CA THR A 150 -7.48 0.07 -23.29
C THR A 150 -6.08 0.54 -22.88
N VAL A 151 -5.17 0.78 -23.84
CA VAL A 151 -3.84 1.33 -23.57
C VAL A 151 -3.92 2.68 -22.85
N GLN A 152 -4.81 3.57 -23.31
CA GLN A 152 -5.03 4.88 -22.67
C GLN A 152 -5.53 4.72 -21.24
N ARG A 153 -6.47 3.81 -20.98
CA ARG A 153 -7.00 3.55 -19.63
C ARG A 153 -5.92 3.02 -18.68
N ILE A 154 -5.07 2.11 -19.15
CA ILE A 154 -3.94 1.61 -18.36
C ILE A 154 -2.95 2.74 -18.09
N GLY A 155 -2.69 3.59 -19.10
CA GLY A 155 -1.81 4.77 -18.97
C GLY A 155 -2.31 5.77 -17.94
N GLY A 156 -3.60 6.12 -17.99
CA GLY A 156 -4.21 7.02 -16.99
C GLY A 156 -4.15 6.47 -15.56
N ARG A 157 -4.30 5.15 -15.38
CA ARG A 157 -4.14 4.51 -14.06
C ARG A 157 -2.71 4.58 -13.54
N ARG A 158 -1.72 4.37 -14.42
CA ARG A 158 -0.30 4.54 -14.09
C ARG A 158 -0.02 5.95 -13.56
N GLU A 159 -0.49 6.96 -14.30
CA GLU A 159 -0.31 8.38 -13.93
C GLU A 159 -0.98 8.70 -12.60
N GLN A 160 -2.19 8.19 -12.38
CA GLN A 160 -2.90 8.38 -11.12
C GLN A 160 -2.14 7.78 -9.93
N LEU A 161 -1.65 6.54 -10.05
CA LEU A 161 -0.86 5.89 -8.98
C LEU A 161 0.44 6.63 -8.70
N LEU A 162 1.15 7.06 -9.74
CA LEU A 162 2.38 7.82 -9.58
C LEU A 162 2.15 9.18 -8.92
N THR A 163 1.07 9.88 -9.28
CA THR A 163 0.70 11.16 -8.68
C THR A 163 0.41 10.98 -7.20
N LYS A 164 -0.45 10.03 -6.84
CA LYS A 164 -0.76 9.77 -5.42
C LYS A 164 0.47 9.34 -4.61
N LEU A 165 1.35 8.52 -5.20
CA LEU A 165 2.60 8.14 -4.55
C LEU A 165 3.52 9.35 -4.34
N HIS A 166 3.60 10.25 -5.32
CA HIS A 166 4.37 11.49 -5.21
C HIS A 166 3.83 12.38 -4.09
N ASP A 167 2.53 12.62 -4.07
CA ASP A 167 1.86 13.44 -3.05
C ASP A 167 2.12 12.86 -1.65
N ALA A 168 1.93 11.53 -1.48
CA ALA A 168 2.16 10.85 -0.20
C ALA A 168 3.62 10.93 0.29
N VAL A 169 4.60 10.84 -0.62
CA VAL A 169 6.03 11.05 -0.27
C VAL A 169 6.29 12.51 0.08
N GLY A 170 5.61 13.46 -0.59
CA GLY A 170 5.64 14.88 -0.27
C GLY A 170 5.16 15.17 1.15
N GLU A 171 4.03 14.57 1.57
CA GLU A 171 3.48 14.73 2.92
C GLU A 171 4.44 14.24 4.01
N VAL A 172 5.13 13.11 3.80
CA VAL A 172 6.15 12.64 4.75
C VAL A 172 7.35 13.58 4.80
N GLY A 173 7.74 14.19 3.67
CA GLY A 173 8.78 15.21 3.62
C GLY A 173 8.38 16.48 4.38
N GLU A 174 7.13 16.92 4.26
CA GLU A 174 6.60 18.06 4.99
C GLU A 174 6.56 17.79 6.51
N LEU A 175 6.10 16.59 6.91
CA LEU A 175 6.13 16.14 8.29
C LEU A 175 7.56 16.19 8.87
N TYR A 176 8.55 15.70 8.12
CA TYR A 176 9.95 15.76 8.52
C TYR A 176 10.43 17.20 8.71
N ALA A 177 10.09 18.10 7.79
CA ALA A 177 10.44 19.51 7.89
C ALA A 177 9.82 20.19 9.12
N ARG A 178 8.53 19.92 9.40
CA ARG A 178 7.83 20.44 10.60
C ARG A 178 8.47 19.93 11.90
N LEU A 179 8.87 18.66 11.93
CA LEU A 179 9.61 18.09 13.06
C LEU A 179 10.99 18.71 13.24
N LEU A 180 11.68 19.02 12.15
CA LEU A 180 12.96 19.72 12.20
C LEU A 180 12.79 21.14 12.74
N GLU A 181 11.76 21.87 12.29
CA GLU A 181 11.40 23.19 12.82
C GLU A 181 11.06 23.13 14.32
N LEU A 182 10.26 22.13 14.73
CA LEU A 182 9.91 21.91 16.12
C LEU A 182 11.14 21.63 16.99
N SER A 183 12.04 20.76 16.51
CA SER A 183 13.30 20.45 17.22
C SER A 183 14.19 21.68 17.39
N THR A 184 14.26 22.52 16.36
CA THR A 184 15.07 23.76 16.37
C THR A 184 14.46 24.79 17.32
N THR A 185 13.14 24.96 17.29
CA THR A 185 12.42 25.91 18.15
C THR A 185 12.52 25.50 19.63
N ALA A 186 12.35 24.21 19.93
CA ALA A 186 12.48 23.68 21.29
C ALA A 186 13.90 23.84 21.85
N GLY A 187 14.93 23.82 21.00
CA GLY A 187 16.31 24.07 21.40
C GLY A 187 16.64 25.55 21.68
N LEU A 188 15.94 26.47 21.01
CA LEU A 188 16.17 27.92 21.14
C LEU A 188 15.31 28.58 22.23
N VAL A 189 14.10 28.06 22.44
CA VAL A 189 13.08 28.69 23.25
C VAL A 189 12.73 27.72 24.37
N GLY A 190 13.20 27.99 25.59
CA GLY A 190 12.87 27.21 26.80
C GLY A 190 11.40 27.31 27.24
N MET A 191 10.45 27.48 26.32
CA MET A 191 9.01 27.51 26.57
C MET A 191 8.40 26.16 26.17
N GLU A 192 8.27 25.26 27.14
CA GLU A 192 7.69 23.92 26.96
C GLU A 192 6.22 23.93 26.51
N THR A 193 5.48 25.03 26.73
CA THR A 193 4.05 25.12 26.43
C THR A 193 3.74 25.25 24.94
N ASP A 194 4.61 25.88 24.13
CA ASP A 194 4.42 26.00 22.67
C ASP A 194 4.78 24.70 21.94
N ALA A 195 5.73 23.94 22.49
CA ALA A 195 6.14 22.64 21.95
C ALA A 195 5.01 21.60 21.99
N GLY A 196 4.16 21.63 23.01
CA GLY A 196 3.01 20.72 23.12
C GLY A 196 1.93 20.97 22.05
N SER A 197 1.62 22.24 21.75
CA SER A 197 0.65 22.57 20.69
C SER A 197 1.16 22.15 19.32
N ARG A 198 2.42 22.44 19.00
CA ARG A 198 3.02 22.06 17.71
C ARG A 198 3.17 20.54 17.57
N ALA A 199 3.43 19.83 18.66
CA ALA A 199 3.43 18.37 18.65
C ALA A 199 2.05 17.79 18.33
N ALA A 200 0.96 18.43 18.76
CA ALA A 200 -0.40 18.04 18.39
C ALA A 200 -0.65 18.24 16.88
N ASP A 201 -0.24 19.38 16.30
CA ASP A 201 -0.36 19.63 14.86
C ASP A 201 0.41 18.59 14.02
N VAL A 202 1.58 18.17 14.52
CA VAL A 202 2.37 17.09 13.91
C VAL A 202 1.63 15.75 14.00
N ASN A 203 0.97 15.45 15.13
CA ASN A 203 0.17 14.23 15.27
C ASN A 203 -1.04 14.22 14.32
N ASP A 204 -1.73 15.34 14.16
CA ASP A 204 -2.82 15.44 13.18
C ASP A 204 -2.31 15.21 11.74
N SER A 205 -1.09 15.69 11.44
CA SER A 205 -0.42 15.45 10.17
C SER A 205 -0.08 13.95 9.98
N LEU A 206 0.32 13.25 11.05
CA LEU A 206 0.56 11.81 11.02
C LEU A 206 -0.71 11.02 10.70
N ASP A 207 -1.84 11.41 11.29
CA ASP A 207 -3.12 10.74 11.04
C ASP A 207 -3.62 10.98 9.61
N ALA A 208 -3.41 12.17 9.06
CA ALA A 208 -3.65 12.45 7.65
C ALA A 208 -2.80 11.56 6.72
N ILE A 209 -1.50 11.46 7.00
CA ILE A 209 -0.58 10.59 6.23
C ILE A 209 -1.04 9.12 6.28
N ARG A 210 -1.40 8.61 7.46
CA ARG A 210 -1.90 7.24 7.60
C ARG A 210 -3.14 7.00 6.74
N LEU A 211 -4.05 7.97 6.66
CA LEU A 211 -5.24 7.89 5.81
C LEU A 211 -4.86 7.85 4.32
N VAL A 212 -3.96 8.73 3.87
CA VAL A 212 -3.51 8.78 2.47
C VAL A 212 -2.84 7.47 2.07
N PHE A 213 -1.96 6.91 2.90
CA PHE A 213 -1.33 5.62 2.62
C PHE A 213 -2.33 4.45 2.64
N ALA A 214 -3.34 4.45 3.51
CA ALA A 214 -4.39 3.44 3.49
C ALA A 214 -5.23 3.46 2.20
N GLU A 215 -5.55 4.67 1.70
CA GLU A 215 -6.21 4.84 0.40
C GLU A 215 -5.31 4.33 -0.74
N LEU A 216 -4.02 4.67 -0.69
CA LEU A 216 -3.04 4.27 -1.69
C LEU A 216 -2.85 2.74 -1.74
N GLU A 217 -2.82 2.07 -0.59
CA GLU A 217 -2.76 0.60 -0.51
C GLU A 217 -4.01 -0.05 -1.14
N THR A 218 -5.18 0.56 -0.91
CA THR A 218 -6.45 0.11 -1.49
C THR A 218 -6.44 0.22 -3.02
N ASP A 219 -5.97 1.34 -3.54
CA ASP A 219 -5.89 1.57 -4.99
C ASP A 219 -4.84 0.69 -5.69
N ALA A 220 -3.69 0.47 -5.06
CA ALA A 220 -2.68 -0.47 -5.55
C ALA A 220 -3.21 -1.91 -5.57
N SER A 221 -3.91 -2.33 -4.50
CA SER A 221 -4.52 -3.65 -4.41
C SER A 221 -5.60 -3.85 -5.48
N ARG A 222 -6.45 -2.85 -5.69
CA ARG A 222 -7.47 -2.84 -6.75
C ARG A 222 -6.84 -2.93 -8.14
N THR A 223 -5.76 -2.19 -8.38
CA THR A 223 -5.06 -2.22 -9.67
C THR A 223 -4.48 -3.59 -9.94
N ARG A 224 -3.82 -4.21 -8.94
CA ARG A 224 -3.25 -5.55 -9.07
C ARG A 224 -4.30 -6.61 -9.34
N ALA A 225 -5.50 -6.49 -8.77
CA ALA A 225 -6.60 -7.43 -9.01
C ALA A 225 -7.20 -7.34 -10.43
N MET A 226 -6.90 -6.27 -11.18
CA MET A 226 -7.38 -6.07 -12.55
C MET A 226 -6.36 -6.47 -13.62
N LEU A 227 -5.10 -6.73 -13.23
CA LEU A 227 -4.03 -7.22 -14.09
C LEU A 227 -4.04 -8.75 -14.15
#